data_AF-A0A8T3NB59-F1
#
_entry.id   AF-A0A8T3NB59-F1
#
_cell.length_a   1.000
_cell.length_b   1.000
_cell.length_c   1.000
_cell.angle_alpha   90.00
_cell.angle_beta   90.00
_cell.angle_gamma   90.00
#
_symmetry.space_group_name_H-M   'P 1'
#
loop_
_entity.id
_entity.type
_entity.pdbx_description
1 polymer ?
#
loop_
_entity_poly.entity_id
_entity_poly.type
_entity_poly.pdbx_seq_one_letter_code
_entity_poly.pdbx_strand_id
1 'polypeptide(L)'
;MIKLAILGIVAFIVSLIVTAPAHLAGEYLPPHIQASNLQGTVWQGQASQLRIRGFYLGQVDWELRPHALLLGRIQADVSIDRVDLQAHGNIARGLSAYHVFDAHLEGAEQLLAPIASNYGVTVDGPIEADIDKLAFNDAGPQAADGLIVWRDARLVNPSALSLGDVNINLAQEDDIATAQLRNTGEALNLNGDAQLRPGWAYDARLQIAPTPATPKQVRDTLPFLGQPDARGKVTLTRQGTLAALASLP
;
A
#
# COMPACT_ATOMS: atom_id res chain seq x y z
N MET A 1 7.41 -49.08 23.33
CA MET A 1 8.25 -48.77 22.16
C MET A 1 7.55 -47.84 21.16
N ILE A 2 6.35 -48.18 20.65
CA ILE A 2 5.61 -47.34 19.67
C ILE A 2 5.33 -45.91 20.16
N LYS A 3 4.94 -45.72 21.44
CA LYS A 3 4.67 -44.37 22.01
C LYS A 3 5.92 -43.46 22.03
N LEU A 4 7.10 -44.03 22.27
CA LEU A 4 8.37 -43.29 22.25
C LEU A 4 8.81 -42.96 20.82
N ALA A 5 8.55 -43.86 19.87
CA ALA A 5 8.81 -43.61 18.46
C ALA A 5 7.90 -42.50 17.90
N ILE A 6 6.61 -42.51 18.23
CA ILE A 6 5.67 -41.44 17.86
C ILE A 6 6.10 -40.11 18.48
N LEU A 7 6.47 -40.10 19.76
CA LEU A 7 6.96 -38.90 20.43
C LEU A 7 8.23 -38.35 19.78
N GLY A 8 9.17 -39.22 19.42
CA GLY A 8 10.40 -38.83 18.71
C GLY A 8 10.14 -38.26 17.31
N ILE A 9 9.22 -38.84 16.54
CA ILE A 9 8.83 -38.34 15.22
C ILE A 9 8.13 -36.98 15.32
N VAL A 10 7.21 -36.83 16.27
CA VAL A 10 6.53 -35.53 16.51
C VAL A 10 7.54 -34.49 16.94
N ALA A 11 8.44 -34.80 17.87
CA ALA A 11 9.50 -33.88 18.31
C ALA A 11 10.45 -33.52 17.16
N PHE A 12 10.80 -34.47 16.30
CA PHE A 12 11.64 -34.23 15.13
C PHE A 12 10.94 -33.31 14.11
N ILE A 13 9.67 -33.56 13.79
CA ILE A 13 8.88 -32.71 12.89
C ILE A 13 8.71 -31.31 13.49
N VAL A 14 8.37 -31.20 14.77
CA VAL A 14 8.26 -29.91 15.46
C VAL A 14 9.61 -29.18 15.43
N SER A 15 10.72 -29.86 15.72
CA SER A 15 12.06 -29.27 15.63
C SER A 15 12.35 -28.78 14.22
N LEU A 16 12.04 -29.58 13.19
CA LEU A 16 12.28 -29.23 11.79
C LEU A 16 11.53 -27.95 11.39
N ILE A 17 10.27 -27.82 11.83
CA ILE A 17 9.44 -26.66 11.56
C ILE A 17 9.96 -25.45 12.35
N VAL A 18 10.27 -25.61 13.65
CA VAL A 18 10.75 -24.52 14.53
C VAL A 18 12.12 -23.99 14.09
N THR A 19 13.02 -24.85 13.61
CA THR A 19 14.38 -24.45 13.20
C THR A 19 14.50 -24.27 11.68
N ALA A 20 13.39 -24.23 10.94
CA ALA A 20 13.41 -24.09 9.49
C ALA A 20 14.20 -22.83 9.10
N PRO A 21 15.30 -22.95 8.33
CA PRO A 21 16.08 -21.79 7.90
C PRO A 21 15.31 -20.88 6.95
N ALA A 22 15.54 -19.57 7.01
CA ALA A 22 14.87 -18.58 6.15
C ALA A 22 15.09 -18.85 4.65
N HIS A 23 16.26 -19.39 4.25
CA HIS A 23 16.57 -19.67 2.85
C HIS A 23 15.62 -20.68 2.20
N LEU A 24 15.04 -21.61 2.97
CA LEU A 24 14.05 -22.56 2.44
C LEU A 24 12.77 -21.85 2.01
N ALA A 25 12.36 -20.78 2.70
CA ALA A 25 11.21 -19.98 2.29
C ALA A 25 11.44 -19.29 0.94
N GLY A 26 12.70 -18.94 0.63
CA GLY A 26 13.09 -18.31 -0.62
C GLY A 26 12.75 -19.14 -1.87
N GLU A 27 12.84 -20.46 -1.80
CA GLU A 27 12.53 -21.36 -2.92
C GLU A 27 11.02 -21.45 -3.24
N TYR A 28 10.17 -21.14 -2.25
CA TYR A 28 8.71 -21.15 -2.38
C TYR A 28 8.12 -19.76 -2.56
N LEU A 29 8.96 -18.72 -2.66
CA LEU A 29 8.48 -17.38 -2.95
C LEU A 29 7.86 -17.35 -4.35
N PRO A 30 6.72 -16.67 -4.53
CA PRO A 30 6.17 -16.41 -5.85
C PRO A 30 7.20 -15.72 -6.75
N PRO A 31 7.18 -15.95 -8.07
CA PRO A 31 8.20 -15.46 -9.00
C PRO A 31 8.32 -13.92 -9.07
N HIS A 32 7.31 -13.19 -8.57
CA HIS A 32 7.30 -11.73 -8.49
C HIS A 32 7.93 -11.19 -7.21
N ILE A 33 8.34 -12.04 -6.27
CA ILE A 33 9.04 -11.69 -5.04
C ILE A 33 10.47 -12.21 -5.16
N GLN A 34 11.44 -11.30 -5.14
CA GLN A 34 12.86 -11.62 -5.14
C GLN A 34 13.43 -11.20 -3.80
N ALA A 35 13.92 -12.17 -3.03
CA ALA A 35 14.62 -11.92 -1.78
C ALA A 35 16.07 -12.40 -1.88
N SER A 36 17.01 -11.54 -1.50
CA SER A 36 18.45 -11.86 -1.47
C SER A 36 18.98 -11.79 -0.05
N ASN A 37 20.01 -12.61 0.23
CA ASN A 37 20.69 -12.69 1.53
C ASN A 37 19.72 -12.91 2.70
N LEU A 38 18.89 -13.95 2.58
CA LEU A 38 17.98 -14.38 3.64
C LEU A 38 18.79 -14.90 4.84
N GLN A 39 18.55 -14.30 6.00
CA GLN A 39 19.19 -14.61 7.27
C GLN A 39 18.13 -15.01 8.31
N GLY A 40 18.56 -15.80 9.31
CA GLY A 40 17.68 -16.28 10.37
C GLY A 40 16.83 -17.49 9.99
N THR A 41 15.65 -17.59 10.60
CA THR A 41 14.70 -18.69 10.45
C THR A 41 13.47 -18.24 9.67
N VAL A 42 12.63 -19.19 9.26
CA VAL A 42 11.32 -18.87 8.67
C VAL A 42 10.45 -18.09 9.66
N TRP A 43 10.67 -18.25 10.98
CA TRP A 43 9.93 -17.54 12.02
C TRP A 43 10.43 -16.13 12.24
N GLN A 44 11.73 -15.99 12.50
CA GLN A 44 12.36 -14.70 12.72
C GLN A 44 13.52 -14.59 11.74
N GLY A 45 13.38 -13.72 10.77
CA GLY A 45 14.33 -13.62 9.67
C GLY A 45 14.42 -12.22 9.09
N GLN A 46 15.40 -12.08 8.23
CA GLN A 46 15.75 -10.83 7.60
C GLN A 46 16.13 -11.08 6.15
N ALA A 47 15.67 -10.23 5.25
CA ALA A 47 16.11 -10.16 3.87
C ALA A 47 16.84 -8.83 3.70
N SER A 48 18.12 -8.86 3.34
CA SER A 48 18.86 -7.61 3.10
C SER A 48 18.35 -6.86 1.86
N GLN A 49 17.76 -7.58 0.91
CA GLN A 49 17.15 -6.99 -0.28
C GLN A 49 15.88 -7.76 -0.63
N LEU A 50 14.73 -7.10 -0.47
CA LEU A 50 13.44 -7.59 -0.98
C LEU A 50 12.99 -6.72 -2.16
N ARG A 51 12.57 -7.36 -3.25
CA ARG A 51 11.93 -6.71 -4.39
C ARG A 51 10.61 -7.40 -4.72
N ILE A 52 9.54 -6.63 -4.82
CA ILE A 52 8.20 -7.13 -5.17
C ILE A 52 7.73 -6.41 -6.44
N ARG A 53 7.49 -7.16 -7.52
CA ARG A 53 7.01 -6.60 -8.81
C ARG A 53 7.81 -5.36 -9.28
N GLY A 54 9.13 -5.41 -9.16
CA GLY A 54 10.02 -4.30 -9.52
C GLY A 54 10.26 -3.26 -8.42
N PHE A 55 9.38 -3.17 -7.40
CA PHE A 55 9.56 -2.27 -6.26
C PHE A 55 10.61 -2.81 -5.30
N TYR A 56 11.71 -2.09 -5.18
CA TYR A 56 12.73 -2.38 -4.18
C TYR A 56 12.27 -1.90 -2.82
N LEU A 57 12.10 -2.82 -1.87
CA LEU A 57 11.74 -2.52 -0.49
C LEU A 57 12.98 -2.35 0.39
N GLY A 58 14.11 -2.91 -0.01
CA GLY A 58 15.35 -2.83 0.76
C GLY A 58 15.42 -3.92 1.81
N GLN A 59 15.92 -3.57 3.00
CA GLN A 59 15.99 -4.49 4.12
C GLN A 59 14.59 -4.68 4.71
N VAL A 60 14.20 -5.94 4.87
CA VAL A 60 12.92 -6.31 5.48
C VAL A 60 13.18 -7.34 6.56
N ASP A 61 12.69 -7.04 7.76
CA ASP A 61 12.75 -7.89 8.93
C ASP A 61 11.34 -8.42 9.21
N TRP A 62 11.22 -9.69 9.60
CA TRP A 62 9.93 -10.28 9.94
C TRP A 62 10.02 -11.20 11.16
N GLU A 63 8.91 -11.25 11.90
CA GLU A 63 8.70 -12.16 13.03
C GLU A 63 7.30 -12.79 12.95
N LEU A 64 7.23 -14.08 12.64
CA LEU A 64 5.98 -14.85 12.63
C LEU A 64 5.53 -15.13 14.06
N ARG A 65 4.22 -15.03 14.29
CA ARG A 65 3.53 -15.33 15.54
C ARG A 65 3.04 -16.78 15.54
N PRO A 66 3.71 -17.73 16.21
CA PRO A 66 3.36 -19.17 16.11
C PRO A 66 1.98 -19.49 16.71
N HIS A 67 1.56 -18.73 17.74
CA HIS A 67 0.24 -18.90 18.36
C HIS A 67 -0.91 -18.60 17.39
N ALA A 68 -0.68 -17.80 16.35
CA ALA A 68 -1.67 -17.50 15.34
C ALA A 68 -2.01 -18.74 14.49
N LEU A 69 -1.09 -19.70 14.37
CA LEU A 69 -1.34 -20.97 13.65
C LEU A 69 -2.39 -21.82 14.35
N LEU A 70 -2.50 -21.72 15.69
CA LEU A 70 -3.55 -22.39 16.46
C LEU A 70 -4.94 -21.84 16.12
N LEU A 71 -5.00 -20.60 15.62
CA LEU A 71 -6.21 -19.93 15.14
C LEU A 71 -6.42 -20.14 13.62
N GLY A 72 -5.62 -20.99 12.99
CA GLY A 72 -5.71 -21.29 11.55
C GLY A 72 -5.25 -20.15 10.63
N ARG A 73 -4.37 -19.26 11.11
CA ARG A 73 -3.83 -18.15 10.32
C ARG A 73 -2.31 -18.03 10.49
N ILE A 74 -1.63 -17.60 9.43
CA ILE A 74 -0.21 -17.22 9.49
C ILE A 74 -0.19 -15.73 9.77
N GLN A 75 0.47 -15.29 10.83
CA GLN A 75 0.60 -13.86 11.17
C GLN A 75 2.07 -13.54 11.39
N ALA A 76 2.51 -12.38 10.91
CA ALA A 76 3.86 -11.89 11.11
C ALA A 76 3.86 -10.37 11.37
N ASP A 77 4.71 -9.94 12.28
CA ASP A 77 5.16 -8.56 12.37
C ASP A 77 6.22 -8.35 11.30
N VAL A 78 6.11 -7.26 10.53
CA VAL A 78 7.05 -6.92 9.47
C VAL A 78 7.51 -5.49 9.67
N SER A 79 8.81 -5.26 9.48
CA SER A 79 9.40 -3.92 9.46
C SER A 79 10.33 -3.75 8.26
N ILE A 80 10.30 -2.55 7.71
CA ILE A 80 11.14 -2.08 6.62
C ILE A 80 11.90 -0.87 7.16
N ASP A 81 13.22 -0.93 7.11
CA ASP A 81 14.09 0.16 7.53
C ASP A 81 14.98 0.58 6.36
N ARG A 82 14.58 1.67 5.70
CA ARG A 82 15.28 2.28 4.57
C ARG A 82 15.25 3.80 4.73
N VAL A 83 16.29 4.46 4.25
CA VAL A 83 16.47 5.92 4.39
C VAL A 83 15.28 6.73 3.84
N ASP A 84 14.67 6.26 2.73
CA ASP A 84 13.55 6.89 2.04
C ASP A 84 12.20 6.18 2.28
N LEU A 85 12.17 5.13 3.11
CA LEU A 85 10.98 4.37 3.46
C LEU A 85 11.16 3.65 4.81
N GLN A 86 10.39 4.06 5.80
CA GLN A 86 10.20 3.34 7.04
C GLN A 86 8.80 2.79 7.08
N ALA A 87 8.63 1.50 7.38
CA ALA A 87 7.31 0.92 7.55
C ALA A 87 7.34 -0.18 8.59
N HIS A 88 6.26 -0.32 9.35
CA HIS A 88 6.05 -1.45 10.23
C HIS A 88 4.58 -1.82 10.26
N GLY A 89 4.26 -3.08 10.55
CA GLY A 89 2.88 -3.51 10.68
C GLY A 89 2.71 -5.00 10.85
N ASN A 90 1.48 -5.41 11.13
CA ASN A 90 1.08 -6.79 11.30
C ASN A 90 0.41 -7.30 10.02
N ILE A 91 1.03 -8.27 9.35
CA ILE A 91 0.42 -8.95 8.21
C ILE A 91 -0.10 -10.32 8.65
N ALA A 92 -1.25 -10.72 8.12
CA ALA A 92 -1.76 -12.07 8.34
C ALA A 92 -2.39 -12.65 7.08
N ARG A 93 -2.23 -13.97 6.92
CA ARG A 93 -2.93 -14.78 5.93
C ARG A 93 -3.87 -15.73 6.67
N GLY A 94 -5.16 -15.42 6.59
CA GLY A 94 -6.22 -16.33 7.01
C GLY A 94 -6.59 -17.33 5.92
N LEU A 95 -7.62 -18.14 6.16
CA LEU A 95 -8.10 -19.14 5.19
C LEU A 95 -8.67 -18.51 3.92
N SER A 96 -9.33 -17.36 4.02
CA SER A 96 -10.05 -16.73 2.91
C SER A 96 -9.49 -15.37 2.49
N ALA A 97 -8.69 -14.69 3.33
CA ALA A 97 -8.25 -13.33 3.08
C ALA A 97 -6.83 -13.07 3.60
N TYR A 98 -6.18 -12.10 2.97
CA TYR A 98 -5.02 -11.40 3.50
C TYR A 98 -5.49 -10.26 4.40
N HIS A 99 -4.73 -9.98 5.43
CA HIS A 99 -5.00 -8.91 6.39
C HIS A 99 -3.73 -8.12 6.68
N VAL A 100 -3.91 -6.83 6.92
CA VAL A 100 -2.89 -5.91 7.43
C VAL A 100 -3.53 -5.16 8.59
N PHE A 101 -2.82 -5.04 9.70
CA PHE A 101 -3.26 -4.37 10.92
C PHE A 101 -2.14 -3.52 11.47
N ASP A 102 -2.53 -2.45 12.18
CA ASP A 102 -1.62 -1.58 12.94
C ASP A 102 -0.36 -1.24 12.12
N ALA A 103 -0.56 -0.90 10.85
CA ALA A 103 0.52 -0.67 9.91
C ALA A 103 0.73 0.82 9.74
N HIS A 104 1.97 1.23 9.92
CA HIS A 104 2.42 2.60 9.76
C HIS A 104 3.52 2.64 8.72
N LEU A 105 3.48 3.64 7.85
CA LEU A 105 4.44 3.87 6.79
C LEU A 105 4.78 5.34 6.72
N GLU A 106 6.06 5.66 6.66
CA GLU A 106 6.59 6.98 6.31
C GLU A 106 7.54 6.82 5.13
N GLY A 107 7.35 7.62 4.10
CA GLY A 107 8.13 7.52 2.88
C GLY A 107 8.40 8.87 2.25
N ALA A 108 9.52 8.97 1.55
CA ALA A 108 9.86 10.16 0.80
C ALA A 108 9.08 10.22 -0.54
N GLU A 109 9.14 11.38 -1.20
CA GLU A 109 8.38 11.68 -2.42
C GLU A 109 8.69 10.73 -3.60
N GLN A 110 9.85 10.05 -3.57
CA GLN A 110 10.26 9.09 -4.60
C GLN A 110 9.26 7.93 -4.73
N LEU A 111 8.52 7.58 -3.68
CA LEU A 111 7.47 6.56 -3.74
C LEU A 111 6.31 6.96 -4.65
N LEU A 112 6.07 8.27 -4.82
CA LEU A 112 5.02 8.80 -5.68
C LEU A 112 5.47 8.96 -7.15
N ALA A 113 6.78 8.90 -7.42
CA ALA A 113 7.34 9.16 -8.74
C ALA A 113 6.77 8.28 -9.87
N PRO A 114 6.52 6.96 -9.69
CA PRO A 114 5.92 6.13 -10.73
C PRO A 114 4.51 6.58 -11.10
N ILE A 115 3.71 6.96 -10.09
CA ILE A 115 2.33 7.43 -10.29
C ILE A 115 2.35 8.82 -10.93
N ALA A 116 3.14 9.74 -10.40
CA ALA A 116 3.26 11.11 -10.88
C ALA A 116 3.71 11.16 -12.36
N SER A 117 4.66 10.30 -12.73
CA SER A 117 5.20 10.22 -14.09
C SER A 117 4.17 9.75 -15.11
N ASN A 118 3.20 8.89 -14.74
CA ASN A 118 2.08 8.49 -15.60
C ASN A 118 1.17 9.67 -16.00
N TYR A 119 1.18 10.74 -15.21
CA TYR A 119 0.44 11.97 -15.46
C TYR A 119 1.33 13.13 -15.94
N GLY A 120 2.61 12.87 -16.20
CA GLY A 120 3.56 13.89 -16.66
C GLY A 120 3.83 14.99 -15.63
N VAL A 121 3.66 14.70 -14.34
CA VAL A 121 3.91 15.65 -13.25
C VAL A 121 5.08 15.19 -12.39
N THR A 122 5.74 16.15 -11.76
CA THR A 122 6.71 15.88 -10.69
C THR A 122 6.13 16.41 -9.40
N VAL A 123 6.24 15.61 -8.35
CA VAL A 123 5.67 15.88 -7.04
C VAL A 123 6.76 15.87 -5.97
N ASP A 124 6.51 16.56 -4.87
CA ASP A 124 7.40 16.69 -3.72
C ASP A 124 6.59 16.71 -2.41
N GLY A 125 7.21 16.33 -1.31
CA GLY A 125 6.58 16.15 0.01
C GLY A 125 6.48 14.68 0.41
N PRO A 126 6.74 14.34 1.69
CA PRO A 126 6.71 12.96 2.16
C PRO A 126 5.28 12.43 2.26
N ILE A 127 5.14 11.11 2.20
CA ILE A 127 3.88 10.39 2.38
C ILE A 127 3.92 9.59 3.68
N GLU A 128 2.85 9.74 4.46
CA GLU A 128 2.59 8.97 5.67
C GLU A 128 1.31 8.15 5.45
N ALA A 129 1.25 6.94 6.01
CA ALA A 129 0.05 6.13 5.99
C ALA A 129 -0.10 5.37 7.32
N ASP A 130 -1.24 5.57 7.96
CA ASP A 130 -1.69 4.86 9.15
C ASP A 130 -2.85 3.96 8.77
N ILE A 131 -2.65 2.65 8.91
CA ILE A 131 -3.61 1.64 8.51
C ILE A 131 -3.99 0.81 9.73
N ASP A 132 -5.18 1.06 10.25
CA ASP A 132 -5.74 0.28 11.35
C ASP A 132 -6.09 -1.13 10.87
N LYS A 133 -6.75 -1.23 9.71
CA LYS A 133 -7.19 -2.50 9.16
C LYS A 133 -7.37 -2.47 7.65
N LEU A 134 -6.65 -3.34 6.94
CA LEU A 134 -6.96 -3.74 5.58
C LEU A 134 -7.21 -5.24 5.51
N ALA A 135 -8.19 -5.65 4.71
CA ALA A 135 -8.40 -7.04 4.38
C ALA A 135 -8.84 -7.18 2.93
N PHE A 136 -8.30 -8.17 2.22
CA PHE A 136 -8.63 -8.42 0.82
C PHE A 136 -8.42 -9.87 0.43
N ASN A 137 -9.11 -10.30 -0.63
CA ASN A 137 -8.97 -11.62 -1.23
C ASN A 137 -9.15 -11.54 -2.74
N ASP A 138 -9.19 -12.69 -3.42
CA ASP A 138 -9.33 -12.74 -4.87
C ASP A 138 -10.68 -12.15 -5.34
N ALA A 139 -11.71 -12.16 -4.49
CA ALA A 139 -13.01 -11.57 -4.77
C ALA A 139 -13.05 -10.04 -4.56
N GLY A 140 -12.07 -9.43 -3.88
CA GLY A 140 -11.97 -7.98 -3.73
C GLY A 140 -11.63 -7.51 -2.31
N PRO A 141 -11.92 -6.23 -1.98
CA PRO A 141 -11.73 -5.71 -0.64
C PRO A 141 -12.72 -6.34 0.33
N GLN A 142 -12.29 -6.52 1.57
CA GLN A 142 -13.07 -7.11 2.67
C GLN A 142 -13.10 -6.19 3.90
N ALA A 143 -12.08 -5.35 4.06
CA ALA A 143 -12.05 -4.26 5.01
C ALA A 143 -11.03 -3.21 4.55
N ALA A 144 -11.32 -1.95 4.82
CA ALA A 144 -10.41 -0.83 4.64
C ALA A 144 -10.69 0.21 5.71
N ASP A 145 -9.68 0.51 6.51
CA ASP A 145 -9.71 1.52 7.56
C ASP A 145 -8.29 2.06 7.75
N GLY A 146 -8.17 3.37 7.64
CA GLY A 146 -6.88 4.06 7.72
C GLY A 146 -6.88 5.43 7.05
N LEU A 147 -5.76 6.12 7.23
CA LEU A 147 -5.51 7.46 6.72
C LEU A 147 -4.17 7.50 6.00
N ILE A 148 -4.17 8.00 4.77
CA ILE A 148 -2.94 8.29 4.02
C ILE A 148 -2.82 9.82 3.91
N VAL A 149 -1.66 10.36 4.23
CA VAL A 149 -1.39 11.80 4.18
C VAL A 149 -0.15 12.05 3.32
N TRP A 150 -0.31 12.79 2.23
CA TRP A 150 0.81 13.39 1.52
C TRP A 150 1.05 14.79 2.10
N ARG A 151 2.07 14.89 2.95
CA ARG A 151 2.39 16.05 3.78
C ARG A 151 3.11 17.13 2.97
N ASP A 152 2.73 18.38 3.19
CA ASP A 152 3.29 19.53 2.46
C ASP A 152 3.39 19.29 0.94
N ALA A 153 2.34 18.69 0.38
CA ALA A 153 2.27 18.23 -0.99
C ALA A 153 2.53 19.39 -1.95
N ARG A 154 3.46 19.18 -2.89
CA ARG A 154 3.83 20.16 -3.91
C ARG A 154 3.85 19.53 -5.28
N LEU A 155 3.24 20.19 -6.26
CA LEU A 155 3.60 19.99 -7.67
C LEU A 155 4.83 20.83 -7.95
N VAL A 156 5.83 20.22 -8.56
CA VAL A 156 7.07 20.89 -9.00
C VAL A 156 6.97 21.23 -10.48
N ASN A 157 6.54 20.26 -11.29
CA ASN A 157 6.33 20.40 -12.73
C ASN A 157 4.90 19.96 -13.10
N PRO A 158 4.22 20.65 -14.05
CA PRO A 158 4.73 21.73 -14.91
C PRO A 158 4.74 23.14 -14.27
N SER A 159 4.26 23.28 -13.04
CA SER A 159 4.28 24.57 -12.32
C SER A 159 4.39 24.32 -10.82
N ALA A 160 5.26 25.07 -10.16
CA ALA A 160 5.43 25.01 -8.71
C ALA A 160 4.13 25.45 -8.01
N LEU A 161 3.50 24.53 -7.29
CA LEU A 161 2.21 24.74 -6.66
C LEU A 161 2.13 23.95 -5.35
N SER A 162 1.87 24.64 -4.25
CA SER A 162 1.59 23.98 -2.97
C SER A 162 0.13 23.55 -2.90
N LEU A 163 -0.09 22.29 -2.53
CA LEU A 163 -1.38 21.68 -2.28
C LEU A 163 -1.68 21.55 -0.78
N GLY A 164 -0.76 21.93 0.11
CA GLY A 164 -0.86 21.68 1.55
C GLY A 164 -0.83 20.18 1.84
N ASP A 165 -1.49 19.73 2.91
CA ASP A 165 -1.61 18.31 3.19
C ASP A 165 -2.75 17.71 2.37
N VAL A 166 -2.48 16.64 1.64
CA VAL A 166 -3.49 15.86 0.93
C VAL A 166 -3.82 14.62 1.76
N ASN A 167 -5.00 14.61 2.35
CA ASN A 167 -5.50 13.55 3.22
C ASN A 167 -6.42 12.62 2.42
N ILE A 168 -6.20 11.31 2.52
CA ILE A 168 -7.01 10.26 1.90
C ILE A 168 -7.50 9.35 3.02
N ASN A 169 -8.77 9.46 3.37
CA ASN A 169 -9.40 8.61 4.38
C ASN A 169 -9.95 7.35 3.72
N LEU A 170 -9.49 6.18 4.17
CA LEU A 170 -9.99 4.88 3.76
C LEU A 170 -11.09 4.42 4.73
N ALA A 171 -12.18 3.91 4.19
CA ALA A 171 -13.25 3.33 5.00
C ALA A 171 -13.92 2.19 4.24
N GLN A 172 -14.61 1.30 4.95
CA GLN A 172 -15.39 0.23 4.35
C GLN A 172 -16.88 0.50 4.60
N GLU A 173 -17.66 0.53 3.52
CA GLU A 173 -19.12 0.55 3.57
C GLU A 173 -19.63 -0.76 2.94
N ASP A 174 -20.14 -1.67 3.78
CA ASP A 174 -20.50 -3.03 3.39
C ASP A 174 -19.34 -3.77 2.69
N ASP A 175 -19.53 -4.22 1.45
CA ASP A 175 -18.50 -4.89 0.64
C ASP A 175 -17.71 -3.92 -0.26
N ILE A 176 -17.87 -2.60 -0.04
CA ILE A 176 -17.24 -1.56 -0.84
C ILE A 176 -16.19 -0.82 0.01
N ALA A 177 -14.94 -0.89 -0.42
CA ALA A 177 -13.90 -0.01 0.13
C ALA A 177 -14.04 1.37 -0.50
N THR A 178 -14.03 2.41 0.30
CA THR A 178 -14.15 3.80 -0.10
C THR A 178 -12.87 4.57 0.26
N ALA A 179 -12.54 5.57 -0.54
CA ALA A 179 -11.46 6.50 -0.25
C ALA A 179 -11.96 7.93 -0.49
N GLN A 180 -11.77 8.82 0.48
CA GLN A 180 -12.13 10.23 0.36
C GLN A 180 -10.87 11.08 0.42
N LEU A 181 -10.62 11.87 -0.63
CA LEU A 181 -9.45 12.72 -0.75
C LEU A 181 -9.83 14.19 -0.52
N ARG A 182 -9.09 14.89 0.35
CA ARG A 182 -9.19 16.33 0.55
C ARG A 182 -7.82 16.94 0.78
N ASN A 183 -7.61 18.17 0.33
CA ASN A 183 -6.38 18.90 0.65
C ASN A 183 -6.64 20.12 1.55
N THR A 184 -5.58 20.62 2.19
CA THR A 184 -5.62 21.82 3.04
C THR A 184 -5.02 23.07 2.40
N GLY A 185 -4.39 22.94 1.22
CA GLY A 185 -3.71 24.05 0.54
C GLY A 185 -4.65 25.10 -0.05
N GLU A 186 -4.16 26.34 -0.08
CA GLU A 186 -4.95 27.49 -0.53
C GLU A 186 -5.00 27.64 -2.05
N ALA A 187 -4.02 27.08 -2.77
CA ALA A 187 -3.85 27.36 -4.19
C ALA A 187 -4.80 26.55 -5.08
N LEU A 188 -5.28 25.39 -4.63
CA LEU A 188 -6.30 24.57 -5.29
C LEU A 188 -7.11 23.84 -4.23
N ASN A 189 -8.41 23.71 -4.46
CA ASN A 189 -9.25 22.80 -3.68
C ASN A 189 -9.38 21.48 -4.43
N LEU A 190 -8.89 20.42 -3.81
CA LEU A 190 -8.97 19.03 -4.24
C LEU A 190 -10.01 18.32 -3.40
N ASN A 191 -10.97 17.69 -4.07
CA ASN A 191 -11.96 16.84 -3.41
C ASN A 191 -12.18 15.61 -4.28
N GLY A 192 -11.88 14.43 -3.75
CA GLY A 192 -12.00 13.18 -4.47
C GLY A 192 -12.79 12.13 -3.70
N ASP A 193 -13.43 11.27 -4.46
CA ASP A 193 -14.12 10.08 -3.98
C ASP A 193 -13.71 8.90 -4.86
N ALA A 194 -13.35 7.79 -4.25
CA ALA A 194 -13.11 6.54 -4.96
C ALA A 194 -13.77 5.38 -4.24
N GLN A 195 -14.18 4.39 -5.01
CA GLN A 195 -14.81 3.17 -4.54
C GLN A 195 -14.13 1.97 -5.20
N LEU A 196 -13.89 0.93 -4.41
CA LEU A 196 -13.42 -0.36 -4.85
C LEU A 196 -14.42 -1.42 -4.43
N ARG A 197 -14.98 -2.10 -5.42
CA ARG A 197 -16.06 -3.08 -5.28
C ARG A 197 -15.54 -4.52 -5.44
N PRO A 198 -16.36 -5.53 -5.11
CA PRO A 198 -16.06 -6.92 -5.44
C PRO A 198 -15.73 -7.08 -6.94
N GLY A 199 -14.82 -8.01 -7.25
CA GLY A 199 -14.21 -8.17 -8.57
C GLY A 199 -13.09 -7.16 -8.87
N TRP A 200 -12.60 -6.45 -7.85
CA TRP A 200 -11.55 -5.43 -7.99
C TRP A 200 -11.92 -4.29 -8.95
N ALA A 201 -13.23 -4.04 -9.12
CA ALA A 201 -13.76 -2.98 -9.96
C ALA A 201 -13.71 -1.65 -9.21
N TYR A 202 -13.08 -0.63 -9.80
CA TYR A 202 -12.96 0.69 -9.19
C TYR A 202 -13.70 1.75 -9.99
N ASP A 203 -14.20 2.75 -9.27
CA ASP A 203 -14.64 4.04 -9.80
C ASP A 203 -13.98 5.13 -8.95
N ALA A 204 -13.39 6.13 -9.59
CA ALA A 204 -12.69 7.21 -8.93
C ALA A 204 -13.04 8.53 -9.60
N ARG A 205 -13.33 9.53 -8.78
CA ARG A 205 -13.62 10.89 -9.16
C ARG A 205 -12.73 11.85 -8.40
N LEU A 206 -12.11 12.77 -9.11
CA LEU A 206 -11.32 13.85 -8.53
C LEU A 206 -11.83 15.19 -9.06
N GLN A 207 -12.19 16.07 -8.15
CA GLN A 207 -12.58 17.44 -8.45
C GLN A 207 -11.43 18.37 -8.10
N ILE A 208 -11.08 19.23 -9.06
CA ILE A 208 -10.00 20.21 -8.95
C ILE A 208 -10.64 21.58 -9.17
N ALA A 209 -10.74 22.38 -8.12
CA ALA A 209 -11.31 23.72 -8.20
C ALA A 209 -10.23 24.79 -7.97
N PRO A 210 -10.07 25.76 -8.90
CA PRO A 210 -9.20 26.89 -8.66
C PRO A 210 -9.78 27.80 -7.56
N THR A 211 -8.89 28.45 -6.84
CA THR A 211 -9.16 29.46 -5.83
C THR A 211 -8.65 30.83 -6.33
N PRO A 212 -8.92 31.93 -5.61
CA PRO A 212 -8.30 33.22 -5.92
C PRO A 212 -6.76 33.17 -5.93
N ALA A 213 -6.17 32.33 -5.08
CA ALA A 213 -4.72 32.15 -4.93
C ALA A 213 -4.08 31.28 -6.03
N THR A 214 -4.88 30.59 -6.88
CA THR A 214 -4.33 29.78 -7.97
C THR A 214 -3.51 30.64 -8.93
N PRO A 215 -2.27 30.27 -9.30
CA PRO A 215 -1.52 30.98 -10.33
C PRO A 215 -2.25 30.98 -11.68
N LYS A 216 -2.11 32.06 -12.46
CA LYS A 216 -2.76 32.17 -13.77
C LYS A 216 -2.38 31.02 -14.70
N GLN A 217 -1.11 30.65 -14.73
CA GLN A 217 -0.60 29.53 -15.53
C GLN A 217 -1.33 28.22 -15.21
N VAL A 218 -1.57 27.92 -13.93
CA VAL A 218 -2.30 26.72 -13.52
C VAL A 218 -3.76 26.81 -13.96
N ARG A 219 -4.43 27.95 -13.74
CA ARG A 219 -5.82 28.17 -14.19
C ARG A 219 -6.00 27.95 -15.69
N ASP A 220 -5.05 28.42 -16.48
CA ASP A 220 -5.08 28.29 -17.93
C ASP A 220 -4.82 26.84 -18.39
N THR A 221 -4.21 26.00 -17.54
CA THR A 221 -3.96 24.58 -17.84
C THR A 221 -5.09 23.62 -17.43
N LEU A 222 -5.89 23.98 -16.43
CA LEU A 222 -6.98 23.12 -15.92
C LEU A 222 -7.93 22.63 -17.03
N PRO A 223 -8.36 23.45 -18.01
CA PRO A 223 -9.26 23.01 -19.07
C PRO A 223 -8.70 21.89 -19.97
N PHE A 224 -7.38 21.69 -20.01
CA PHE A 224 -6.79 20.57 -20.76
C PHE A 224 -6.98 19.22 -20.05
N LEU A 225 -7.23 19.22 -18.74
CA LEU A 225 -7.49 18.00 -17.97
C LEU A 225 -8.94 17.53 -18.13
N GLY A 226 -9.87 18.45 -18.39
CA GLY A 226 -11.28 18.16 -18.59
C GLY A 226 -12.11 19.44 -18.75
N GLN A 227 -13.40 19.30 -19.08
CA GLN A 227 -14.26 20.47 -19.24
C GLN A 227 -14.53 21.14 -17.88
N PRO A 228 -14.18 22.43 -17.71
CA PRO A 228 -14.48 23.17 -16.50
C PRO A 228 -15.98 23.51 -16.42
N ASP A 229 -16.53 23.50 -15.21
CA ASP A 229 -17.89 24.00 -14.96
C ASP A 229 -17.96 25.55 -14.93
N ALA A 230 -19.14 26.11 -14.65
CA ALA A 230 -19.36 27.55 -14.58
C ALA A 230 -18.49 28.28 -13.54
N ARG A 231 -17.84 27.56 -12.61
CA ARG A 231 -16.93 28.09 -11.58
C ARG A 231 -15.46 27.74 -11.86
N GLY A 232 -15.15 27.16 -13.02
CA GLY A 232 -13.79 26.75 -13.38
C GLY A 232 -13.34 25.42 -12.77
N LYS A 233 -14.24 24.69 -12.08
CA LYS A 233 -13.91 23.40 -11.47
C LYS A 233 -13.87 22.32 -12.53
N VAL A 234 -12.80 21.53 -12.54
CA VAL A 234 -12.62 20.39 -13.44
C VAL A 234 -12.87 19.10 -12.68
N THR A 235 -13.59 18.16 -13.30
CA THR A 235 -13.85 16.84 -12.73
C THR A 235 -13.21 15.78 -13.60
N LEU A 236 -12.35 14.96 -13.00
CA LEU A 236 -11.71 13.81 -13.62
C LEU A 236 -12.40 12.55 -13.10
N THR A 237 -12.79 11.66 -13.99
CA THR A 237 -13.40 10.37 -13.65
C THR A 237 -12.63 9.24 -14.29
N ARG A 238 -12.36 8.19 -13.53
CA ARG A 238 -11.72 6.96 -13.99
C ARG A 238 -12.47 5.76 -13.43
N GLN A 239 -12.67 4.77 -14.28
CA GLN A 239 -13.28 3.51 -13.90
C GLN A 239 -12.50 2.37 -14.56
N GLY A 240 -12.46 1.21 -13.92
CA GLY A 240 -11.78 0.05 -14.46
C GLY A 240 -11.70 -1.08 -13.45
N THR A 241 -10.72 -1.96 -13.65
CA THR A 241 -10.44 -3.09 -12.75
C THR A 241 -8.97 -3.08 -12.37
N LEU A 242 -8.65 -3.22 -11.08
CA LEU A 242 -7.24 -3.22 -10.62
C LEU A 242 -6.43 -4.39 -11.20
N ALA A 243 -7.08 -5.49 -11.59
CA ALA A 243 -6.44 -6.60 -12.30
C ALA A 243 -5.77 -6.17 -13.63
N ALA A 244 -6.30 -5.15 -14.30
CA ALA A 244 -5.73 -4.60 -15.53
C ALA A 244 -4.56 -3.62 -15.29
N LEU A 245 -4.42 -3.10 -14.07
CA LEU A 245 -3.31 -2.23 -13.66
C LEU A 245 -2.10 -3.05 -13.19
N ALA A 246 -2.35 -4.24 -12.63
CA ALA A 246 -1.32 -5.19 -12.19
C ALA A 246 -0.62 -5.96 -13.33
N SER A 247 -1.10 -5.80 -14.58
CA SER A 247 -0.55 -6.40 -15.80
C SER A 247 0.30 -5.44 -16.65
N LEU A 248 0.61 -4.25 -16.13
CA LEU A 248 1.57 -3.37 -16.79
C LEU A 248 3.00 -3.85 -16.48
N PRO A 249 3.86 -4.01 -17.51
CA PRO A 249 5.17 -4.64 -17.42
C PRO A 249 6.18 -3.89 -16.56
#